data_AF-A0A8B7QX57-F1
#
_entry.id   AF-A0A8B7QX57-F1
#
_cell.length_a   1.000
_cell.length_b   1.000
_cell.length_c   1.000
_cell.angle_alpha   90.00
_cell.angle_beta   90.00
_cell.angle_gamma   90.00
#
_symmetry.space_group_name_H-M   'P 1'
#
loop_
_entity.id
_entity.type
_entity.pdbx_description
1 polymer ?
#
loop_
_entity_poly.entity_id
_entity_poly.type
_entity_poly.pdbx_seq_one_letter_code
_entity_poly.pdbx_strand_id
1 'polypeptide(L)'
;MASILSASNKSMRSDRNTYVGKRFVHVKNPYLNSMDEDILYHLDLGTKTHDLPAMFGDVKCLFSQQHGMGIPSISIMLHELIKLLHHAQCCDVTIIRIGTSGGIGQGRLDGALCSFSREKKVDYLKRAYKAGVRNIEMESTVFAAMCRLCGLKAAVVCVTLLDRLEYDQINLPHDVLVEYQQRPQLLISNFIKQRLGLCDQTS
;
A
#
# COMPACT_ATOMS: atom_id res chain seq x y z
N MET A 1 21.34 -37.57 55.63
CA MET A 1 22.37 -37.27 54.60
C MET A 1 21.74 -37.50 53.24
N ALA A 2 21.46 -36.45 52.48
CA ALA A 2 20.98 -36.57 51.11
C ALA A 2 21.99 -35.88 50.20
N SER A 3 22.67 -36.67 49.38
CA SER A 3 23.76 -36.28 48.49
C SER A 3 23.25 -35.73 47.16
N ILE A 4 23.59 -34.47 46.91
CA ILE A 4 24.10 -33.87 45.66
C ILE A 4 23.62 -34.50 44.34
N LEU A 5 22.72 -33.81 43.65
CA LEU A 5 22.57 -33.90 42.19
C LEU A 5 23.19 -32.65 41.55
N SER A 6 24.19 -32.88 40.71
CA SER A 6 24.92 -31.87 39.94
C SER A 6 23.99 -31.18 38.93
N ALA A 7 23.88 -29.85 39.02
CA ALA A 7 23.21 -29.03 38.03
C ALA A 7 24.08 -28.94 36.76
N SER A 8 23.63 -29.58 35.69
CA SER A 8 24.25 -29.50 34.37
C SER A 8 24.17 -28.06 33.82
N ASN A 9 25.34 -27.46 33.67
CA ASN A 9 25.54 -26.12 33.12
C ASN A 9 25.28 -26.13 31.59
N LYS A 10 24.03 -25.88 31.15
CA LYS A 10 23.72 -25.67 29.73
C LYS A 10 24.00 -24.21 29.36
N SER A 11 25.19 -24.00 28.82
CA SER A 11 25.62 -22.84 28.03
C SER A 11 24.45 -22.20 27.26
N MET A 12 24.16 -20.93 27.55
CA MET A 12 23.29 -20.06 26.73
C MET A 12 23.89 -19.94 25.32
N ARG A 13 23.39 -20.77 24.42
CA ARG A 13 23.70 -20.71 22.99
C ARG A 13 22.82 -19.60 22.42
N SER A 14 23.43 -18.51 21.96
CA SER A 14 22.74 -17.38 21.32
C SER A 14 21.81 -17.88 20.20
N ASP A 15 20.53 -17.52 20.26
CA ASP A 15 19.52 -17.75 19.23
C ASP A 15 19.88 -17.02 17.92
N ARG A 16 20.79 -17.59 17.15
CA ARG A 16 21.23 -17.08 15.84
C ARG A 16 20.34 -17.55 14.68
N ASN A 17 19.21 -18.21 14.94
CA ASN A 17 18.45 -18.96 13.93
C ASN A 17 17.00 -18.50 13.66
N THR A 18 16.53 -17.39 14.24
CA THR A 18 15.14 -16.88 14.05
C THR A 18 14.99 -15.87 12.90
N TYR A 19 16.08 -15.51 12.20
CA TYR A 19 16.09 -14.49 11.14
C TYR A 19 16.22 -15.04 9.71
N VAL A 20 16.44 -16.34 9.55
CA VAL A 20 16.59 -16.97 8.23
C VAL A 20 15.20 -17.07 7.56
N GLY A 21 14.83 -16.05 6.78
CA GLY A 21 13.61 -16.07 5.96
C GLY A 21 12.70 -14.83 6.06
N LYS A 22 12.95 -13.90 6.99
CA LYS A 22 12.14 -12.67 7.14
C LYS A 22 12.55 -11.63 6.10
N ARG A 23 11.59 -11.09 5.33
CA ARG A 23 11.86 -10.02 4.36
C ARG A 23 11.63 -8.65 5.00
N PHE A 24 12.69 -8.05 5.51
CA PHE A 24 12.65 -6.70 6.09
C PHE A 24 12.38 -5.62 5.04
N VAL A 25 11.83 -4.49 5.48
CA VAL A 25 11.66 -3.31 4.62
C VAL A 25 13.01 -2.63 4.43
N HIS A 26 13.40 -2.43 3.17
CA HIS A 26 14.70 -1.86 2.82
C HIS A 26 14.56 -0.45 2.26
N VAL A 27 15.42 0.46 2.72
CA VAL A 27 15.59 1.78 2.12
C VAL A 27 16.78 1.78 1.16
N LYS A 28 16.70 2.61 0.11
CA LYS A 28 17.79 2.83 -0.84
C LYS A 28 18.35 4.25 -0.68
N ASN A 29 18.83 4.55 0.51
CA ASN A 29 19.44 5.83 0.83
C ASN A 29 20.62 5.60 1.80
N PRO A 30 21.88 5.77 1.36
CA PRO A 30 23.04 5.52 2.22
C PRO A 30 23.15 6.51 3.38
N TYR A 31 22.54 7.69 3.26
CA TYR A 31 22.65 8.74 4.27
C TYR A 31 21.72 8.53 5.47
N LEU A 32 20.68 7.70 5.35
CA LEU A 32 19.67 7.56 6.39
C LEU A 32 20.27 7.06 7.72
N ASN A 33 21.21 6.12 7.65
CA ASN A 33 21.86 5.55 8.83
C ASN A 33 22.87 6.50 9.50
N SER A 34 23.30 7.55 8.80
CA SER A 34 24.22 8.55 9.34
C SER A 34 23.52 9.76 9.97
N MET A 35 22.20 9.82 9.89
CA MET A 35 21.43 10.93 10.48
C MET A 35 21.26 10.72 11.98
N ASP A 36 21.50 11.77 12.77
CA ASP A 36 21.25 11.75 14.22
C ASP A 36 19.77 11.57 14.56
N GLU A 37 18.89 12.10 13.69
CA GLU A 37 17.44 12.03 13.81
C GLU A 37 16.82 12.06 12.43
N ASP A 38 15.71 11.33 12.26
CA ASP A 38 14.88 11.40 11.07
C ASP A 38 13.46 11.84 11.46
N ILE A 39 13.05 12.99 10.92
CA ILE A 39 11.72 13.58 11.13
C ILE A 39 10.85 13.22 9.92
N LEU A 40 9.74 12.53 10.18
CA LEU A 40 8.71 12.18 9.21
C LEU A 40 7.61 13.24 9.27
N TYR A 41 7.88 14.38 8.64
CA TYR A 41 7.11 15.61 8.81
C TYR A 41 5.62 15.47 8.47
N HIS A 42 5.28 14.78 7.38
CA HIS A 42 3.89 14.63 6.93
C HIS A 42 3.13 13.56 7.73
N LEU A 43 3.83 12.71 8.47
CA LEU A 43 3.27 11.75 9.42
C LEU A 43 3.26 12.27 10.86
N ASP A 44 3.86 13.43 11.13
CA ASP A 44 4.04 14.00 12.48
C ASP A 44 4.76 13.03 13.45
N LEU A 45 5.78 12.33 12.95
CA LEU A 45 6.57 11.34 13.69
C LEU A 45 8.06 11.65 13.59
N GLY A 46 8.86 11.10 14.51
CA GLY A 46 10.31 11.25 14.49
C GLY A 46 11.02 10.19 15.32
N THR A 47 12.25 9.86 14.94
CA THR A 47 13.01 8.77 15.60
C THR A 47 13.46 9.09 17.01
N LYS A 48 13.59 10.38 17.39
CA LYS A 48 13.88 10.77 18.78
C LYS A 48 12.62 11.05 19.60
N THR A 49 11.51 11.36 18.95
CA THR A 49 10.25 11.71 19.61
C THR A 49 9.37 10.49 19.89
N HIS A 50 9.57 9.38 19.17
CA HIS A 50 8.72 8.19 19.22
C HIS A 50 9.52 6.89 19.20
N ASP A 51 9.06 5.88 19.93
CA ASP A 51 9.57 4.50 19.85
C ASP A 51 8.90 3.75 18.69
N LEU A 52 9.41 3.98 17.48
CA LEU A 52 8.83 3.41 16.26
C LEU A 52 8.81 1.87 16.24
N PRO A 53 9.86 1.14 16.70
CA PRO A 53 9.79 -0.31 16.86
C PRO A 53 8.66 -0.77 17.78
N ALA A 54 8.49 -0.15 18.95
CA ALA A 54 7.42 -0.52 19.87
C ALA A 54 6.02 -0.22 19.30
N MET A 55 5.89 0.87 18.55
CA MET A 55 4.61 1.32 18.00
C MET A 55 4.17 0.56 16.73
N PHE A 56 5.11 0.14 15.87
CA PHE A 56 4.80 -0.35 14.52
C PHE A 56 5.49 -1.66 14.13
N GLY A 57 6.33 -2.25 14.98
CA GLY A 57 7.12 -3.44 14.64
C GLY A 57 6.29 -4.69 14.30
N ASP A 58 5.04 -4.76 14.75
CA ASP A 58 4.10 -5.85 14.51
C ASP A 58 3.29 -5.70 13.20
N VAL A 59 3.38 -4.56 12.51
CA VAL A 59 2.64 -4.28 11.28
C VAL A 59 2.98 -5.29 10.18
N LYS A 60 1.94 -5.96 9.65
CA LYS A 60 2.05 -6.92 8.53
C LYS A 60 1.29 -6.51 7.27
N CYS A 61 0.23 -5.72 7.42
CA CYS A 61 -0.56 -5.25 6.29
C CYS A 61 -0.92 -3.78 6.44
N LEU A 62 -0.77 -3.02 5.36
CA LEU A 62 -1.06 -1.59 5.32
C LEU A 62 -1.99 -1.25 4.16
N PHE A 63 -2.93 -0.34 4.42
CA PHE A 63 -3.86 0.19 3.44
C PHE A 63 -3.61 1.66 3.21
N SER A 64 -3.34 2.01 1.96
CA SER A 64 -3.20 3.41 1.58
C SER A 64 -4.50 3.88 0.94
N GLN A 65 -5.37 4.49 1.76
CA GLN A 65 -6.57 5.19 1.29
C GLN A 65 -6.43 6.71 1.36
N GLN A 66 -5.64 7.22 2.29
CA GLN A 66 -5.51 8.66 2.54
C GLN A 66 -4.09 9.12 2.24
N HIS A 67 -3.86 9.48 0.98
CA HIS A 67 -2.57 9.96 0.48
C HIS A 67 -2.74 11.10 -0.53
N GLY A 68 -3.87 11.81 -0.46
CA GLY A 68 -4.27 12.83 -1.43
C GLY A 68 -4.50 12.29 -2.84
N MET A 69 -4.43 13.18 -3.83
CA MET A 69 -4.62 12.85 -5.24
C MET A 69 -3.33 13.06 -6.04
N GLY A 70 -3.02 12.10 -6.90
CA GLY A 70 -1.93 12.17 -7.86
C GLY A 70 -0.57 11.72 -7.32
N ILE A 71 0.34 11.48 -8.27
CA ILE A 71 1.70 11.00 -8.06
C ILE A 71 2.48 11.79 -7.00
N PRO A 72 2.50 13.15 -7.00
CA PRO A 72 3.29 13.90 -6.02
C PRO A 72 2.84 13.62 -4.57
N SER A 73 1.53 13.61 -4.32
CA SER A 73 1.00 13.44 -2.96
C SER A 73 1.29 12.04 -2.40
N ILE A 74 1.03 10.99 -3.18
CA ILE A 74 1.31 9.61 -2.74
C ILE A 74 2.81 9.34 -2.60
N SER A 75 3.66 9.98 -3.42
CA SER A 75 5.12 9.78 -3.36
C SER A 75 5.71 10.26 -2.04
N ILE A 76 5.25 11.41 -1.53
CA ILE A 76 5.66 11.97 -0.22
C ILE A 76 5.28 11.00 0.89
N MET A 77 4.01 10.57 0.91
CA MET A 77 3.52 9.61 1.90
C MET A 77 4.31 8.30 1.86
N LEU A 78 4.59 7.75 0.66
CA LEU A 78 5.35 6.51 0.52
C LEU A 78 6.80 6.66 1.01
N HIS A 79 7.45 7.80 0.77
CA HIS A 79 8.80 8.03 1.26
C HIS A 79 8.87 7.96 2.78
N GLU A 80 7.95 8.65 3.47
CA GLU A 80 7.93 8.65 4.94
C GLU A 80 7.45 7.32 5.51
N LEU A 81 6.44 6.69 4.90
CA LEU A 81 5.94 5.39 5.32
C LEU A 81 7.01 4.29 5.19
N ILE A 82 7.78 4.27 4.10
CA ILE A 82 8.84 3.27 3.91
C ILE A 82 9.94 3.47 4.96
N LYS A 83 10.32 4.72 5.27
CA LYS A 83 11.28 5.03 6.35
C LYS A 83 10.72 4.61 7.71
N LEU A 84 9.45 4.88 8.00
CA LEU A 84 8.79 4.45 9.23
C LEU A 84 8.89 2.93 9.43
N LEU A 85 8.51 2.15 8.41
CA LEU A 85 8.57 0.68 8.47
C LEU A 85 9.99 0.15 8.59
N HIS A 86 10.95 0.86 7.99
CA HIS A 86 12.36 0.53 8.12
C HIS A 86 12.85 0.76 9.56
N HIS A 87 12.58 1.93 10.13
CA HIS A 87 12.96 2.27 11.51
C HIS A 87 12.27 1.37 12.53
N ALA A 88 11.01 0.99 12.28
CA ALA A 88 10.26 0.04 13.10
C ALA A 88 10.67 -1.43 12.93
N GLN A 89 11.65 -1.71 12.07
CA GLN A 89 12.15 -3.07 11.78
C GLN A 89 11.06 -4.03 11.30
N CYS A 90 10.07 -3.52 10.57
CA CYS A 90 8.98 -4.35 10.05
C CYS A 90 9.51 -5.37 9.03
N CYS A 91 8.90 -6.55 9.04
CA CYS A 91 9.21 -7.64 8.12
C CYS A 91 7.93 -8.28 7.58
N ASP A 92 8.04 -8.79 6.34
CA ASP A 92 6.97 -9.50 5.62
C ASP A 92 5.71 -8.64 5.40
N VAL A 93 5.91 -7.33 5.24
CA VAL A 93 4.84 -6.35 5.02
C VAL A 93 4.23 -6.49 3.62
N THR A 94 2.90 -6.51 3.57
CA THR A 94 2.11 -6.36 2.34
C THR A 94 1.38 -5.03 2.35
N ILE A 95 1.61 -4.19 1.34
CA ILE A 95 0.96 -2.89 1.19
C ILE A 95 -0.07 -2.94 0.07
N ILE A 96 -1.28 -2.46 0.33
CA ILE A 96 -2.36 -2.47 -0.65
C ILE A 96 -2.93 -1.07 -0.80
N ARG A 97 -2.92 -0.55 -2.02
CA ARG A 97 -3.62 0.68 -2.38
C ARG A 97 -5.08 0.34 -2.66
N ILE A 98 -5.99 1.06 -2.02
CA ILE A 98 -7.42 1.01 -2.28
C ILE A 98 -7.84 2.35 -2.86
N GLY A 99 -8.61 2.36 -3.94
CA GLY A 99 -9.08 3.62 -4.51
C GLY A 99 -10.23 3.48 -5.50
N THR A 100 -10.56 4.59 -6.14
CA THR A 100 -11.53 4.68 -7.23
C THR A 100 -10.81 4.84 -8.57
N SER A 101 -11.50 4.54 -9.65
CA SER A 101 -10.96 4.65 -11.00
C SER A 101 -12.08 4.88 -12.03
N GLY A 102 -11.72 5.41 -13.20
CA GLY A 102 -12.59 5.42 -14.38
C GLY A 102 -12.22 4.29 -15.34
N GLY A 103 -13.19 3.70 -16.03
CA GLY A 103 -12.98 2.58 -16.96
C GLY A 103 -12.26 2.91 -18.29
N ILE A 104 -11.03 3.46 -18.25
CA ILE A 104 -10.01 3.63 -19.34
C ILE A 104 -9.85 5.06 -19.92
N GLY A 105 -8.59 5.55 -20.00
CA GLY A 105 -7.98 6.89 -20.33
C GLY A 105 -8.64 8.22 -19.86
N GLN A 106 -7.90 9.19 -19.28
CA GLN A 106 -8.51 10.44 -18.75
C GLN A 106 -8.94 11.49 -19.79
N GLY A 107 -8.94 11.21 -21.10
CA GLY A 107 -9.28 12.16 -22.18
C GLY A 107 -10.74 12.64 -22.16
N ARG A 108 -11.12 13.36 -21.11
CA ARG A 108 -12.45 13.89 -20.85
C ARG A 108 -12.69 15.12 -21.72
N LEU A 109 -13.96 15.37 -22.03
CA LEU A 109 -14.39 16.52 -22.83
C LEU A 109 -15.02 17.65 -21.99
N ASP A 110 -14.92 17.56 -20.66
CA ASP A 110 -15.62 18.44 -19.71
C ASP A 110 -14.67 19.19 -18.76
N GLY A 111 -13.38 19.24 -19.11
CA GLY A 111 -12.43 20.12 -18.45
C GLY A 111 -12.51 21.55 -18.97
N ALA A 112 -11.87 22.48 -18.26
CA ALA A 112 -11.76 23.88 -18.72
C ALA A 112 -11.01 24.01 -20.06
N LEU A 113 -10.16 23.04 -20.40
CA LEU A 113 -9.38 23.00 -21.63
C LEU A 113 -9.60 21.66 -22.35
N CYS A 114 -9.99 21.72 -23.62
CA CYS A 114 -10.13 20.53 -24.47
C CYS A 114 -9.73 20.87 -25.92
N SER A 115 -8.64 20.26 -26.39
CA SER A 115 -8.08 20.50 -27.73
C SER A 115 -8.26 19.30 -28.69
N PHE A 116 -9.14 18.37 -28.32
CA PHE A 116 -9.43 17.16 -29.09
C PHE A 116 -10.93 16.89 -29.15
N SER A 117 -11.35 16.07 -30.12
CA SER A 117 -12.74 15.71 -30.34
C SER A 117 -13.12 14.41 -29.62
N ARG A 118 -14.42 14.10 -29.60
CA ARG A 118 -14.96 12.85 -29.05
C ARG A 118 -14.41 11.62 -29.75
N GLU A 119 -14.22 11.69 -31.07
CA GLU A 119 -13.69 10.59 -31.88
C GLU A 119 -12.26 10.26 -31.46
N LYS A 120 -11.41 11.28 -31.23
CA LYS A 120 -10.04 11.12 -30.74
C LYS A 120 -10.00 10.53 -29.32
N LYS A 121 -10.91 10.96 -28.44
CA LYS A 121 -11.10 10.34 -27.11
C LYS A 121 -11.37 8.85 -27.27
N VAL A 122 -12.42 8.48 -28.00
CA VAL A 122 -12.86 7.09 -28.12
C VAL A 122 -11.80 6.21 -28.78
N ASP A 123 -11.10 6.70 -29.81
CA ASP A 123 -9.95 6.00 -30.41
C ASP A 123 -8.86 5.72 -29.36
N TYR A 124 -8.45 6.72 -28.60
CA TYR A 124 -7.45 6.57 -27.54
C TYR A 124 -7.87 5.53 -26.49
N LEU A 125 -9.13 5.56 -26.04
CA LEU A 125 -9.64 4.60 -25.06
C LEU A 125 -9.69 3.18 -25.61
N LYS A 126 -10.11 2.99 -26.87
CA LYS A 126 -10.12 1.69 -27.54
C LYS A 126 -8.71 1.12 -27.71
N ARG A 127 -7.72 1.96 -28.05
CA ARG A 127 -6.31 1.55 -28.10
C ARG A 127 -5.80 1.11 -26.73
N ALA A 128 -6.13 1.84 -25.66
CA ALA A 128 -5.78 1.46 -24.30
C ALA A 128 -6.45 0.13 -23.88
N TYR A 129 -7.74 -0.06 -24.19
CA TYR A 129 -8.44 -1.32 -23.94
C TYR A 129 -7.77 -2.50 -24.66
N LYS A 130 -7.42 -2.31 -25.94
CA LYS A 130 -6.72 -3.30 -26.77
C LYS A 130 -5.35 -3.66 -26.20
N ALA A 131 -4.69 -2.71 -25.53
CA ALA A 131 -3.42 -2.93 -24.83
C ALA A 131 -3.59 -3.61 -23.45
N GLY A 132 -4.82 -3.93 -23.02
CA GLY A 132 -5.10 -4.61 -21.76
C GLY A 132 -5.48 -3.69 -20.60
N VAL A 133 -5.54 -2.37 -20.80
CA VAL A 133 -5.98 -1.44 -19.76
C VAL A 133 -7.46 -1.66 -19.47
N ARG A 134 -7.85 -1.65 -18.19
CA ARG A 134 -9.25 -1.84 -17.74
C ARG A 134 -9.77 -0.68 -16.90
N ASN A 135 -8.89 0.12 -16.33
CA ASN A 135 -9.25 1.30 -15.56
C ASN A 135 -8.11 2.35 -15.58
N ILE A 136 -8.35 3.50 -14.96
CA ILE A 136 -7.40 4.60 -14.80
C ILE A 136 -7.60 5.23 -13.43
N GLU A 137 -6.48 5.51 -12.80
CA GLU A 137 -6.35 6.32 -11.60
C GLU A 137 -5.03 7.11 -11.72
N MET A 138 -4.52 7.70 -10.65
CA MET A 138 -3.45 8.70 -10.75
C MET A 138 -2.25 8.39 -9.85
N GLU A 139 -2.12 7.18 -9.31
CA GLU A 139 -1.15 6.90 -8.24
C GLU A 139 -0.43 5.55 -8.38
N SER A 140 -0.98 4.60 -9.15
CA SER A 140 -0.51 3.22 -9.20
C SER A 140 0.93 3.07 -9.69
N THR A 141 1.39 3.91 -10.61
CA THR A 141 2.72 3.79 -11.23
C THR A 141 3.84 4.04 -10.24
N VAL A 142 3.80 5.18 -9.52
CA VAL A 142 4.79 5.51 -8.48
C VAL A 142 4.67 4.56 -7.29
N PHE A 143 3.44 4.18 -6.92
CA PHE A 143 3.19 3.20 -5.86
C PHE A 143 3.88 1.86 -6.16
N ALA A 144 3.66 1.29 -7.34
CA ALA A 144 4.26 0.03 -7.75
C ALA A 144 5.79 0.14 -7.85
N ALA A 145 6.31 1.24 -8.40
CA ALA A 145 7.75 1.45 -8.56
C ALA A 145 8.48 1.55 -7.21
N MET A 146 8.02 2.40 -6.29
CA MET A 146 8.64 2.58 -4.98
C MET A 146 8.56 1.31 -4.14
N CYS A 147 7.40 0.66 -4.10
CA CYS A 147 7.24 -0.59 -3.36
C CYS A 147 8.17 -1.68 -3.87
N ARG A 148 8.32 -1.82 -5.20
CA ARG A 148 9.25 -2.77 -5.80
C ARG A 148 10.70 -2.45 -5.45
N LEU A 149 11.09 -1.17 -5.51
CA LEU A 149 12.46 -0.75 -5.20
C LEU A 149 12.86 -1.02 -3.76
N CYS A 150 11.90 -0.97 -2.83
CA CYS A 150 12.09 -1.17 -1.38
C CYS A 150 11.77 -2.58 -0.90
N GLY A 151 11.51 -3.52 -1.82
CA GLY A 151 11.25 -4.91 -1.45
C GLY A 151 9.93 -5.09 -0.69
N LEU A 152 8.89 -4.33 -1.01
CA LEU A 152 7.54 -4.46 -0.45
C LEU A 152 6.64 -5.28 -1.40
N LYS A 153 5.78 -6.15 -0.84
CA LYS A 153 4.76 -6.85 -1.63
C LYS A 153 3.61 -5.87 -1.78
N ALA A 154 3.26 -5.51 -3.02
CA ALA A 154 2.31 -4.45 -3.28
C ALA A 154 1.19 -4.91 -4.21
N ALA A 155 -0.03 -4.40 -3.96
CA ALA A 155 -1.18 -4.56 -4.83
C ALA A 155 -1.98 -3.26 -4.93
N VAL A 156 -2.68 -3.07 -6.04
CA VAL A 156 -3.61 -1.94 -6.25
C VAL A 156 -4.98 -2.53 -6.52
N VAL A 157 -5.98 -2.12 -5.75
CA VAL A 157 -7.37 -2.58 -5.87
C VAL A 157 -8.25 -1.34 -5.98
N CYS A 158 -8.83 -1.14 -7.16
CA CYS A 158 -9.70 0.00 -7.41
C CYS A 158 -11.09 -0.45 -7.86
N VAL A 159 -12.12 0.27 -7.43
CA VAL A 159 -13.46 0.17 -8.00
C VAL A 159 -13.58 1.12 -9.20
N THR A 160 -14.28 0.70 -10.25
CA THR A 160 -14.62 1.54 -11.40
C THR A 160 -15.96 2.24 -11.15
N LEU A 161 -15.99 3.58 -11.22
CA LEU A 161 -17.22 4.35 -10.96
C LEU A 161 -18.05 4.64 -12.22
N LEU A 162 -17.46 4.51 -13.41
CA LEU A 162 -18.12 4.71 -14.69
C LEU A 162 -17.33 4.05 -15.83
N ASP A 163 -18.02 3.75 -16.92
CA ASP A 163 -17.40 3.42 -18.21
C ASP A 163 -17.10 4.72 -18.98
N ARG A 164 -15.82 4.90 -19.33
CA ARG A 164 -15.33 6.11 -20.00
C ARG A 164 -15.56 6.11 -21.50
N LEU A 165 -15.92 4.98 -22.09
CA LEU A 165 -16.38 4.90 -23.47
C LEU A 165 -17.75 5.58 -23.64
N GLU A 166 -18.59 5.51 -22.60
CA GLU A 166 -19.95 6.05 -22.61
C GLU A 166 -20.02 7.48 -22.06
N TYR A 167 -19.44 7.71 -20.87
CA TYR A 167 -19.63 8.96 -20.12
C TYR A 167 -18.32 9.57 -19.61
N ASP A 168 -18.33 10.87 -19.32
CA ASP A 168 -17.28 11.53 -18.54
C ASP A 168 -17.75 11.86 -17.12
N GLN A 169 -19.01 12.25 -16.96
CA GLN A 169 -19.59 12.55 -15.65
C GLN A 169 -20.19 11.29 -15.01
N ILE A 170 -20.10 11.20 -13.69
CA ILE A 170 -20.79 10.20 -12.90
C ILE A 170 -22.27 10.61 -12.83
N ASN A 171 -23.18 9.68 -13.14
CA ASN A 171 -24.63 9.91 -13.07
C ASN A 171 -25.34 8.82 -12.24
N LEU A 172 -24.64 8.28 -11.24
CA LEU A 172 -25.18 7.27 -10.34
C LEU A 172 -25.78 7.95 -9.09
N PRO A 173 -26.87 7.40 -8.53
CA PRO A 173 -27.39 7.79 -7.23
C PRO A 173 -26.31 7.71 -6.14
N HIS A 174 -26.44 8.57 -5.12
CA HIS A 174 -25.42 8.69 -4.07
C HIS A 174 -25.23 7.40 -3.27
N ASP A 175 -26.32 6.71 -2.93
CA ASP A 175 -26.34 5.42 -2.25
C ASP A 175 -25.59 4.33 -3.04
N VAL A 176 -25.75 4.32 -4.38
CA VAL A 176 -25.02 3.42 -5.27
C VAL A 176 -23.53 3.74 -5.27
N LEU A 177 -23.15 5.02 -5.29
CA LEU A 177 -21.74 5.42 -5.23
C LEU A 177 -21.08 5.04 -3.91
N VAL A 178 -21.79 5.21 -2.79
CA VAL A 178 -21.33 4.78 -1.46
C VAL A 178 -21.09 3.28 -1.44
N GLU A 179 -22.01 2.48 -1.97
CA GLU A 179 -21.85 1.02 -2.07
C GLU A 179 -20.60 0.66 -2.90
N TYR A 180 -20.42 1.29 -4.07
CA TYR A 180 -19.27 1.01 -4.95
C TYR A 180 -17.95 1.31 -4.24
N GLN A 181 -17.86 2.44 -3.52
CA GLN A 181 -16.67 2.86 -2.78
C GLN A 181 -16.28 1.88 -1.66
N GLN A 182 -17.24 1.12 -1.11
CA GLN A 182 -16.98 0.11 -0.08
C GLN A 182 -16.42 -1.21 -0.64
N ARG A 183 -16.66 -1.53 -1.93
CA ARG A 183 -16.27 -2.83 -2.51
C ARG A 183 -14.79 -3.18 -2.36
N PRO A 184 -13.83 -2.26 -2.63
CA PRO A 184 -12.42 -2.56 -2.41
C PRO A 184 -12.10 -2.85 -0.94
N GLN A 185 -12.72 -2.11 0.00
CA GLN A 185 -12.52 -2.30 1.43
C GLN A 185 -13.02 -3.67 1.89
N LEU A 186 -14.19 -4.08 1.39
CA LEU A 186 -14.77 -5.39 1.68
C LEU A 186 -13.84 -6.51 1.19
N LEU A 187 -13.38 -6.44 -0.06
CA LEU A 187 -12.47 -7.42 -0.64
C LEU A 187 -11.18 -7.54 0.19
N ILE A 188 -10.59 -6.41 0.56
CA ILE A 188 -9.35 -6.40 1.32
C ILE A 188 -9.55 -6.86 2.76
N SER A 189 -10.67 -6.53 3.41
CA SER A 189 -10.99 -7.04 4.74
C SER A 189 -11.10 -8.58 4.75
N ASN A 190 -11.72 -9.16 3.71
CA ASN A 190 -11.80 -10.60 3.54
C ASN A 190 -10.42 -11.24 3.31
N PHE A 191 -9.58 -10.61 2.48
CA PHE A 191 -8.20 -11.05 2.28
C PHE A 191 -7.40 -11.08 3.59
N ILE A 192 -7.54 -10.06 4.45
CA ILE A 192 -6.86 -10.01 5.75
C ILE A 192 -7.39 -11.11 6.68
N LYS A 193 -8.71 -11.27 6.79
CA LYS A 193 -9.32 -12.31 7.64
C LYS A 193 -8.79 -13.70 7.27
N GLN A 194 -8.71 -14.00 5.98
CA GLN A 194 -8.12 -15.25 5.49
C GLN A 194 -6.64 -15.38 5.85
N ARG A 195 -5.85 -14.30 5.73
CA ARG A 195 -4.42 -14.29 6.08
C ARG A 195 -4.16 -14.46 7.57
N LEU A 196 -5.06 -13.99 8.43
CA LEU A 196 -4.97 -14.11 9.88
C LEU A 196 -5.61 -15.40 10.42
N GLY A 197 -6.21 -16.24 9.56
CA GLY A 197 -6.92 -17.44 10.00
C GLY A 197 -8.22 -17.15 10.75
N LEU A 198 -8.80 -15.96 10.56
CA LEU A 198 -10.05 -15.50 11.19
C LEU A 198 -11.30 -15.78 10.33
N CYS A 199 -11.18 -16.63 9.30
CA CYS A 199 -12.36 -17.16 8.64
C CYS A 199 -12.96 -18.23 9.54
N ASP A 200 -14.07 -17.89 10.21
CA ASP A 200 -14.96 -18.88 10.78
C ASP A 200 -15.34 -19.88 9.68
N GLN A 201 -15.30 -21.17 10.02
CA GLN A 201 -15.92 -22.21 9.22
C GLN A 201 -17.42 -21.91 9.19
N THR A 202 -17.88 -21.22 8.15
CA THR A 202 -19.31 -21.20 7.83
C THR A 202 -19.65 -22.58 7.28
N SER A 203 -20.14 -23.44 8.18
CA SER A 203 -20.96 -24.62 7.89
C SER A 203 -22.20 -24.26 7.08
#